data_AF-A0A2B4REB1-F1
#
_entry.id   AF-A0A2B4REB1-F1
#
_cell.length_a   1.000
_cell.length_b   1.000
_cell.length_c   1.000
_cell.angle_alpha   90.00
_cell.angle_beta   90.00
_cell.angle_gamma   90.00
#
_symmetry.space_group_name_H-M   'P 1'
#
loop_
_entity.id
_entity.type
_entity.pdbx_description
1 polymer ?
#
loop_
_entity_poly.entity_id
_entity_poly.type
_entity_poly.pdbx_seq_one_letter_code
_entity_poly.pdbx_strand_id
1 'polypeptide(L)'
;MRTIKRFVLFTAIAPIAILVLRLFALVTEVLQIRHPSATGIVAAIGGAVFLGIVFFILRLLEPRLVLCFPDTCGRRNIVFTGRSSKSLRNNLMSLDSDKPSSGEVEKFKDNALPYLEDFKSSLEKYMTTTRPFQYIFSGSVQERFSFPVMMMTASRWVCGLCPSYDYNGLTSDLDVMFFSTEHKASFAGQEDIFVEYLVPENEGFTGYAKLTQLTPGFTERVLSSTLVMRRAKEAILNASVINLPGTKLNICSKVKLHSKGPTIKLHILPVFEADITVSVQCPEWPAKSDWGNRPRFWPSIADVHRIMSLGCHLVAKPAPSDKDKTSWRFSFSLAEVELSKLVPDTARKCFMAMKIILKDHLQPVWPAIKSYHLKTIFLNTLEKLPVGFWVENNIEECFQTLLSELCDAFLLRNCRHHWFSSINLFGGKGSSCFVSNAKRFQILGNKVERIMCDPAPFIFDDGTCCLSL
;
A
#
# COMPACT_ATOMS: atom_id res chain seq x y z
N MET A 1 -6.83 -30.75 -12.94
CA MET A 1 -6.84 -29.27 -12.88
C MET A 1 -8.24 -28.63 -12.74
N ARG A 2 -9.28 -29.02 -13.52
CA ARG A 2 -10.67 -28.52 -13.33
C ARG A 2 -11.45 -29.21 -12.18
N THR A 3 -11.07 -30.42 -11.80
CA THR A 3 -11.82 -31.27 -10.86
C THR A 3 -11.56 -30.96 -9.39
N ILE A 4 -10.36 -30.49 -9.03
CA ILE A 4 -9.95 -30.25 -7.64
C ILE A 4 -10.30 -28.83 -7.17
N LYS A 5 -10.18 -27.81 -8.05
CA LYS A 5 -10.81 -26.48 -7.86
C LYS A 5 -12.32 -26.62 -7.60
N ARG A 6 -12.96 -27.60 -8.25
CA ARG A 6 -14.37 -27.92 -8.00
C ARG A 6 -14.59 -28.57 -6.65
N PHE A 7 -13.67 -29.36 -6.09
CA PHE A 7 -13.90 -30.19 -4.90
C PHE A 7 -13.86 -29.42 -3.57
N VAL A 8 -12.88 -28.53 -3.39
CA VAL A 8 -12.78 -27.70 -2.17
C VAL A 8 -13.79 -26.54 -2.20
N LEU A 9 -14.03 -25.98 -3.39
CA LEU A 9 -15.13 -25.04 -3.62
C LEU A 9 -16.49 -25.74 -3.52
N PHE A 10 -16.62 -27.03 -3.92
CA PHE A 10 -17.86 -27.80 -3.74
C PHE A 10 -18.17 -28.00 -2.27
N THR A 11 -17.22 -28.43 -1.45
CA THR A 11 -17.54 -28.82 -0.07
C THR A 11 -18.00 -27.63 0.78
N ALA A 12 -17.48 -26.43 0.53
CA ALA A 12 -17.92 -25.20 1.22
C ALA A 12 -19.11 -24.49 0.56
N ILE A 13 -19.28 -24.58 -0.77
CA ILE A 13 -20.30 -23.83 -1.53
C ILE A 13 -21.48 -24.71 -1.96
N ALA A 14 -21.37 -26.05 -1.93
CA ALA A 14 -22.44 -26.96 -2.36
C ALA A 14 -23.77 -26.73 -1.63
N PRO A 15 -23.83 -26.51 -0.30
CA PRO A 15 -25.12 -26.25 0.35
C PRO A 15 -25.78 -24.96 -0.19
N ILE A 16 -24.97 -23.95 -0.47
CA ILE A 16 -25.41 -22.63 -0.94
C ILE A 16 -25.77 -22.69 -2.42
N ALA A 17 -24.97 -23.36 -3.25
CA ALA A 17 -25.23 -23.60 -4.66
C ALA A 17 -26.48 -24.47 -4.87
N ILE A 18 -26.71 -25.48 -4.03
CA ILE A 18 -27.92 -26.31 -4.04
C ILE A 18 -29.14 -25.48 -3.65
N LEU A 19 -29.04 -24.66 -2.59
CA LEU A 19 -30.14 -23.77 -2.18
C LEU A 19 -30.50 -22.77 -3.29
N VAL A 20 -29.47 -22.18 -3.93
CA VAL A 20 -29.61 -21.21 -5.01
C VAL A 20 -30.15 -21.85 -6.29
N LEU A 21 -29.72 -23.06 -6.66
CA LEU A 21 -30.29 -23.83 -7.77
C LEU A 21 -31.75 -24.22 -7.53
N ARG A 22 -32.11 -24.60 -6.30
CA ARG A 22 -33.51 -24.89 -5.94
C ARG A 22 -34.38 -23.64 -6.00
N LEU A 23 -33.88 -22.49 -5.55
CA LEU A 23 -34.58 -21.22 -5.67
C LEU A 23 -34.76 -20.80 -7.13
N PHE A 24 -33.73 -20.99 -7.96
CA PHE A 24 -33.81 -20.72 -9.40
C PHE A 24 -34.86 -21.60 -10.08
N ALA A 25 -34.83 -22.90 -9.82
CA ALA A 25 -35.81 -23.85 -10.34
C ALA A 25 -37.25 -23.44 -9.97
N LEU A 26 -37.48 -23.10 -8.69
CA LEU A 26 -38.78 -22.64 -8.20
C LEU A 26 -39.25 -21.35 -8.90
N VAL A 27 -38.34 -20.38 -9.10
CA VAL A 27 -38.66 -19.11 -9.76
C VAL A 27 -38.97 -19.34 -11.25
N THR A 28 -38.22 -20.19 -11.94
CA THR A 28 -38.50 -20.55 -13.35
C THR A 28 -39.83 -21.29 -13.50
N GLU A 29 -40.17 -22.16 -12.56
CA GLU A 29 -41.41 -22.94 -12.56
C GLU A 29 -42.64 -22.02 -12.33
N VAL A 30 -42.55 -21.10 -11.36
CA VAL A 30 -43.59 -20.08 -11.12
C VAL A 30 -43.77 -19.14 -12.32
N LEU A 31 -42.68 -18.77 -12.99
CA LEU A 31 -42.73 -17.89 -14.17
C LEU A 31 -43.27 -18.62 -15.42
N GLN A 32 -42.97 -19.91 -15.60
CA GLN A 32 -43.54 -20.74 -16.66
C GLN A 32 -45.05 -20.93 -16.51
N ILE A 33 -45.55 -21.07 -15.27
CA ILE A 33 -46.98 -21.19 -14.99
C ILE A 33 -47.72 -19.88 -15.33
N ARG A 34 -47.10 -18.71 -15.07
CA ARG A 34 -47.74 -17.40 -15.29
C ARG A 34 -47.65 -16.88 -16.73
N HIS A 35 -46.58 -17.17 -17.46
CA HIS A 35 -46.33 -16.57 -18.78
C HIS A 35 -45.72 -17.58 -19.78
N PRO A 36 -46.54 -18.48 -20.36
CA PRO A 36 -46.06 -19.58 -21.23
C PRO A 36 -45.48 -19.14 -22.58
N SER A 37 -45.72 -17.90 -23.03
CA SER A 37 -45.22 -17.35 -24.31
C SER A 37 -43.90 -16.58 -24.20
N ALA A 38 -43.37 -16.33 -22.99
CA ALA A 38 -42.19 -15.50 -22.75
C ALA A 38 -40.93 -16.30 -22.39
N THR A 39 -40.88 -17.59 -22.75
CA THR A 39 -39.93 -18.58 -22.24
C THR A 39 -38.45 -18.26 -22.51
N GLY A 40 -38.11 -17.73 -23.68
CA GLY A 40 -36.71 -17.43 -24.04
C GLY A 40 -36.12 -16.22 -23.32
N ILE A 41 -36.88 -15.13 -23.21
CA ILE A 41 -36.41 -13.86 -22.62
C ILE A 41 -36.40 -13.96 -21.09
N VAL A 42 -37.41 -14.60 -20.50
CA VAL A 42 -37.49 -14.79 -19.04
C VAL A 42 -36.38 -15.73 -18.54
N ALA A 43 -36.02 -16.77 -19.30
CA ALA A 43 -34.89 -17.64 -18.97
C ALA A 43 -33.53 -16.92 -19.05
N ALA A 44 -33.33 -16.06 -20.06
CA ALA A 44 -32.11 -15.27 -20.21
C ALA A 44 -31.95 -14.22 -19.10
N ILE A 45 -33.01 -13.47 -18.79
CA ILE A 45 -33.02 -12.48 -17.70
C ILE A 45 -32.87 -13.19 -16.36
N GLY A 46 -33.58 -14.30 -16.14
CA GLY A 46 -33.45 -15.13 -14.94
C GLY A 46 -32.03 -15.66 -14.76
N GLY A 47 -31.39 -16.14 -15.83
CA GLY A 47 -30.00 -16.62 -15.80
C GLY A 47 -28.98 -15.52 -15.49
N ALA A 48 -29.17 -14.31 -16.04
CA ALA A 48 -28.32 -13.16 -15.75
C ALA A 48 -28.49 -12.68 -14.30
N VAL A 49 -29.73 -12.62 -13.80
CA VAL A 49 -30.02 -12.29 -12.40
C VAL A 49 -29.45 -13.36 -11.46
N PHE A 50 -29.55 -14.65 -11.82
CA PHE A 50 -28.96 -15.76 -11.09
C PHE A 50 -27.44 -15.67 -11.00
N LEU A 51 -26.76 -15.43 -12.12
CA LEU A 51 -25.31 -15.19 -12.16
C LEU A 51 -24.93 -13.96 -11.33
N GLY A 52 -25.72 -12.89 -11.37
CA GLY A 52 -25.56 -11.71 -10.54
C GLY A 52 -25.68 -12.01 -9.04
N ILE A 53 -26.69 -12.80 -8.64
CA ILE A 53 -26.91 -13.20 -7.24
C ILE A 53 -25.81 -14.15 -6.76
N VAL A 54 -25.41 -15.14 -7.56
CA VAL A 54 -24.30 -16.04 -7.22
C VAL A 54 -23.01 -15.25 -7.08
N PHE A 55 -22.72 -14.33 -7.99
CA PHE A 55 -21.55 -13.45 -7.91
C PHE A 55 -21.59 -12.55 -6.66
N PHE A 56 -22.77 -12.01 -6.32
CA PHE A 56 -22.98 -11.20 -5.13
C PHE A 56 -22.82 -12.01 -3.83
N ILE A 57 -23.36 -13.24 -3.77
CA ILE A 57 -23.21 -14.16 -2.64
C ILE A 57 -21.75 -14.59 -2.50
N LEU A 58 -21.06 -14.91 -3.59
CA LEU A 58 -19.63 -15.22 -3.56
C LEU A 58 -18.81 -14.03 -3.04
N ARG A 59 -19.09 -12.80 -3.48
CA ARG A 59 -18.49 -11.58 -2.93
C ARG A 59 -18.79 -11.36 -1.45
N LEU A 60 -20.00 -11.69 -1.00
CA LEU A 60 -20.39 -11.59 0.41
C LEU A 60 -19.71 -12.64 1.29
N LEU A 61 -19.47 -13.84 0.74
CA LEU A 61 -18.84 -14.95 1.43
C LEU A 61 -17.32 -14.92 1.37
N GLU A 62 -16.72 -14.25 0.37
CA GLU A 62 -15.28 -14.13 0.18
C GLU A 62 -14.52 -13.71 1.45
N PRO A 63 -14.94 -12.69 2.23
CA PRO A 63 -14.27 -12.35 3.48
C PRO A 63 -14.35 -13.46 4.54
N ARG A 64 -15.46 -14.22 4.57
CA ARG A 64 -15.66 -15.33 5.51
C ARG A 64 -14.90 -16.58 5.09
N LEU A 65 -14.82 -16.85 3.79
CA LEU A 65 -14.03 -17.95 3.24
C LEU A 65 -12.54 -17.72 3.44
N VAL A 66 -12.05 -16.48 3.33
CA VAL A 66 -10.65 -16.12 3.68
C VAL A 66 -10.38 -16.31 5.18
N LEU A 67 -11.38 -16.12 6.05
CA LEU A 67 -11.29 -16.41 7.48
C LEU A 67 -11.30 -17.94 7.77
N CYS A 68 -12.09 -18.71 7.03
CA CYS A 68 -12.23 -20.17 7.20
C CYS A 68 -11.14 -20.98 6.49
N PHE A 69 -10.60 -20.47 5.39
CA PHE A 69 -9.57 -21.07 4.56
C PHE A 69 -8.47 -20.02 4.26
N PRO A 70 -7.73 -19.59 5.29
CA PRO A 70 -6.74 -18.51 5.18
C PRO A 70 -5.56 -18.86 4.28
N ASP A 71 -5.44 -20.10 3.84
CA ASP A 71 -4.36 -20.58 2.99
C ASP A 71 -4.76 -20.52 1.51
N THR A 72 -6.04 -20.49 1.12
CA THR A 72 -6.45 -20.72 -0.28
C THR A 72 -6.76 -19.47 -1.10
N CYS A 73 -6.85 -18.29 -0.48
CA CYS A 73 -7.37 -17.07 -1.12
C CYS A 73 -6.41 -15.88 -1.02
N GLY A 74 -5.26 -15.99 -1.70
CA GLY A 74 -4.39 -14.85 -1.99
C GLY A 74 -4.75 -14.18 -3.33
N ARG A 75 -4.11 -13.04 -3.64
CA ARG A 75 -4.25 -12.35 -4.94
C ARG A 75 -3.66 -13.11 -6.14
N ARG A 76 -3.13 -14.31 -5.91
CA ARG A 76 -2.48 -15.12 -6.94
C ARG A 76 -3.49 -15.59 -7.97
N ASN A 77 -3.10 -15.55 -9.24
CA ASN A 77 -3.86 -16.14 -10.35
C ASN A 77 -3.93 -17.69 -10.29
N ILE A 78 -3.29 -18.29 -9.28
CA ILE A 78 -3.10 -19.72 -9.06
C ILE A 78 -3.58 -20.08 -7.64
N VAL A 79 -4.10 -21.31 -7.47
CA VAL A 79 -4.48 -21.82 -6.15
C VAL A 79 -3.23 -22.05 -5.33
N PHE A 80 -3.18 -21.50 -4.12
CA PHE A 80 -2.12 -21.82 -3.18
C PHE A 80 -2.21 -23.31 -2.81
N THR A 81 -1.19 -24.06 -3.15
CA THR A 81 -1.05 -25.49 -2.87
C THR A 81 -0.22 -25.76 -1.63
N GLY A 82 0.52 -24.74 -1.15
CA GLY A 82 1.48 -24.90 -0.07
C GLY A 82 2.72 -25.65 -0.53
N ARG A 83 3.03 -25.65 -1.84
CA ARG A 83 4.19 -26.33 -2.40
C ARG A 83 5.04 -25.36 -3.21
N SER A 84 6.36 -25.48 -3.05
CA SER A 84 7.34 -24.77 -3.87
C SER A 84 8.26 -25.79 -4.53
N SER A 85 8.38 -25.75 -5.86
CA SER A 85 9.38 -26.53 -6.61
C SER A 85 10.80 -26.01 -6.46
N LYS A 86 10.98 -24.84 -5.84
CA LYS A 86 12.28 -24.20 -5.61
C LYS A 86 12.55 -24.12 -4.12
N SER A 87 13.83 -24.26 -3.74
CA SER A 87 14.26 -24.00 -2.37
C SER A 87 13.99 -22.54 -1.97
N LEU A 88 13.87 -22.30 -0.67
CA LEU A 88 13.75 -20.95 -0.12
C LEU A 88 14.91 -20.07 -0.59
N ARG A 89 16.16 -20.54 -0.46
CA ARG A 89 17.33 -19.84 -1.00
C ARG A 89 17.18 -19.45 -2.47
N ASN A 90 16.78 -20.36 -3.35
CA ASN A 90 16.65 -20.07 -4.77
C ASN A 90 15.55 -19.04 -5.03
N ASN A 91 14.40 -19.16 -4.35
CA ASN A 91 13.32 -18.17 -4.43
C ASN A 91 13.82 -16.79 -4.01
N LEU A 92 14.52 -16.68 -2.87
CA LEU A 92 15.05 -15.41 -2.36
C LEU A 92 16.12 -14.81 -3.28
N MET A 93 17.02 -15.64 -3.81
CA MET A 93 18.12 -15.19 -4.68
C MET A 93 17.64 -14.72 -6.04
N SER A 94 16.59 -15.34 -6.60
CA SER A 94 16.00 -14.97 -7.89
C SER A 94 14.80 -14.04 -7.76
N LEU A 95 14.52 -13.50 -6.57
CA LEU A 95 13.35 -12.64 -6.36
C LEU A 95 13.31 -11.49 -7.34
N ASP A 96 14.48 -10.95 -7.70
CA ASP A 96 14.66 -9.79 -8.56
C ASP A 96 15.01 -10.06 -10.03
N SER A 97 15.03 -11.33 -10.48
CA SER A 97 15.52 -11.71 -11.81
C SER A 97 14.68 -11.19 -12.98
N ASP A 98 13.35 -11.24 -12.87
CA ASP A 98 12.44 -11.01 -14.01
C ASP A 98 11.88 -9.59 -14.05
N LYS A 99 12.57 -8.64 -13.43
CA LYS A 99 12.06 -7.29 -13.18
C LYS A 99 12.67 -6.25 -14.12
N PRO A 100 11.97 -5.13 -14.32
CA PRO A 100 12.51 -4.02 -15.09
C PRO A 100 13.82 -3.56 -14.47
N SER A 101 14.81 -3.37 -15.32
CA SER A 101 16.08 -2.76 -14.97
C SER A 101 15.86 -1.37 -14.38
N SER A 102 16.85 -0.88 -13.63
CA SER A 102 16.79 0.47 -13.08
C SER A 102 16.64 1.55 -14.15
N GLY A 103 17.23 1.34 -15.33
CA GLY A 103 17.09 2.27 -16.47
C GLY A 103 15.68 2.27 -17.06
N GLU A 104 14.99 1.13 -17.10
CA GLU A 104 13.60 1.08 -17.55
C GLU A 104 12.66 1.78 -16.57
N VAL A 105 12.89 1.64 -15.26
CA VAL A 105 12.11 2.36 -14.24
C VAL A 105 12.36 3.87 -14.33
N GLU A 106 13.60 4.30 -14.56
CA GLU A 106 13.92 5.72 -14.75
C GLU A 106 13.22 6.28 -15.98
N LYS A 107 13.33 5.59 -17.13
CA LYS A 107 12.64 5.96 -18.36
C LYS A 107 11.12 6.05 -18.17
N PHE A 108 10.53 5.15 -17.39
CA PHE A 108 9.11 5.22 -17.06
C PHE A 108 8.76 6.49 -16.26
N LYS A 109 9.59 6.87 -15.28
CA LYS A 109 9.41 8.13 -14.53
C LYS A 109 9.61 9.35 -15.43
N ASP A 110 10.62 9.35 -16.28
CA ASP A 110 10.90 10.43 -17.23
C ASP A 110 9.71 10.68 -18.15
N ASN A 111 9.09 9.60 -18.65
CA ASN A 111 7.88 9.68 -19.47
C ASN A 111 6.68 10.27 -18.71
N ALA A 112 6.65 10.18 -17.37
CA ALA A 112 5.60 10.76 -16.55
C ALA A 112 5.83 12.24 -16.23
N LEU A 113 7.05 12.77 -16.35
CA LEU A 113 7.39 14.15 -15.97
C LEU A 113 6.53 15.20 -16.67
N PRO A 114 6.29 15.17 -17.99
CA PRO A 114 5.47 16.19 -18.66
C PRO A 114 4.06 16.31 -18.05
N TYR A 115 3.50 15.18 -17.62
CA TYR A 115 2.20 15.14 -16.98
C TYR A 115 2.22 15.60 -15.52
N LEU A 116 3.29 15.29 -14.79
CA LEU A 116 3.49 15.84 -13.45
C LEU A 116 3.68 17.36 -13.48
N GLU A 117 4.27 17.93 -14.54
CA GLU A 117 4.35 19.39 -14.75
C GLU A 117 2.99 20.03 -15.07
N ASP A 118 2.11 19.36 -15.83
CA ASP A 118 0.73 19.83 -16.04
C ASP A 118 -0.02 19.93 -14.69
N PHE A 119 0.17 18.93 -13.83
CA PHE A 119 -0.37 18.94 -12.46
C PHE A 119 0.22 20.02 -11.59
N LYS A 120 1.54 20.18 -11.64
CA LYS A 120 2.26 21.21 -10.91
C LYS A 120 1.72 22.60 -11.25
N SER A 121 1.57 22.88 -12.54
CA SER A 121 1.01 24.14 -13.05
C SER A 121 -0.42 24.37 -12.57
N SER A 122 -1.24 23.31 -12.55
CA SER A 122 -2.61 23.39 -12.01
C SER A 122 -2.62 23.64 -10.49
N LEU A 123 -1.75 22.96 -9.73
CA LEU A 123 -1.62 23.17 -8.29
C LEU A 123 -1.21 24.60 -7.96
N GLU A 124 -0.23 25.16 -8.67
CA GLU A 124 0.24 26.55 -8.49
C GLU A 124 -0.92 27.55 -8.68
N LYS A 125 -1.76 27.34 -9.71
CA LYS A 125 -2.94 28.17 -9.96
C LYS A 125 -3.98 28.09 -8.83
N TYR A 126 -4.31 26.90 -8.36
CA TYR A 126 -5.35 26.70 -7.33
C TYR A 126 -4.90 27.03 -5.90
N MET A 127 -3.60 26.92 -5.64
CA MET A 127 -2.99 27.26 -4.35
C MET A 127 -2.53 28.72 -4.28
N THR A 128 -2.64 29.47 -5.38
CA THR A 128 -2.24 30.88 -5.50
C THR A 128 -0.81 31.12 -5.03
N THR A 129 0.12 30.24 -5.41
CA THR A 129 1.54 30.35 -5.05
C THR A 129 2.30 31.16 -6.10
N THR A 130 3.24 31.98 -5.67
CA THR A 130 4.11 32.77 -6.55
C THR A 130 5.38 32.02 -6.94
N ARG A 131 5.81 31.03 -6.15
CA ARG A 131 6.93 30.14 -6.48
C ARG A 131 6.44 28.78 -6.96
N PRO A 132 7.23 28.10 -7.81
CA PRO A 132 6.84 26.82 -8.32
C PRO A 132 6.78 25.76 -7.22
N PHE A 133 5.82 24.85 -7.35
CA PHE A 133 5.84 23.60 -6.62
C PHE A 133 7.04 22.76 -7.06
N GLN A 134 7.55 21.94 -6.16
CA GLN A 134 8.45 20.85 -6.48
C GLN A 134 7.77 19.53 -6.16
N TYR A 135 8.31 18.45 -6.71
CA TYR A 135 7.90 17.10 -6.36
C TYR A 135 9.09 16.18 -6.21
N ILE A 136 8.91 15.16 -5.37
CA ILE A 136 9.84 14.05 -5.20
C ILE A 136 9.11 12.74 -5.47
N PHE A 137 9.79 11.84 -6.19
CA PHE A 137 9.39 10.44 -6.22
C PHE A 137 9.73 9.81 -4.89
N SER A 138 8.84 8.97 -4.39
CA SER A 138 9.02 8.26 -3.12
C SER A 138 8.40 6.88 -3.16
N GLY A 139 8.31 6.22 -2.01
CA GLY A 139 7.62 4.95 -1.87
C GLY A 139 8.36 3.80 -2.54
N SER A 140 7.68 2.67 -2.63
CA SER A 140 8.35 1.38 -2.87
C SER A 140 9.01 1.25 -4.24
N VAL A 141 8.52 1.98 -5.26
CA VAL A 141 9.16 2.02 -6.57
C VAL A 141 10.50 2.76 -6.50
N GLN A 142 10.51 3.98 -5.95
CA GLN A 142 11.73 4.78 -5.81
C GLN A 142 12.74 4.13 -4.86
N GLU A 143 12.25 3.44 -3.82
CA GLU A 143 13.07 2.73 -2.83
C GLU A 143 13.56 1.35 -3.32
N ARG A 144 13.19 0.94 -4.55
CA ARG A 144 13.52 -0.38 -5.14
C ARG A 144 13.05 -1.58 -4.31
N PHE A 145 11.91 -1.45 -3.63
CA PHE A 145 11.23 -2.54 -2.93
C PHE A 145 10.03 -3.10 -3.69
N SER A 146 9.72 -2.53 -4.85
CA SER A 146 8.62 -2.89 -5.75
C SER A 146 8.90 -2.40 -7.17
N PHE A 147 8.03 -2.78 -8.10
CA PHE A 147 8.04 -2.38 -9.51
C PHE A 147 6.75 -1.63 -9.84
N PRO A 148 6.79 -0.65 -10.75
CA PRO A 148 5.58 0.01 -11.20
C PRO A 148 4.60 -1.00 -11.78
N VAL A 149 3.34 -1.00 -11.30
CA VAL A 149 2.26 -1.87 -11.84
C VAL A 149 2.19 -1.77 -13.37
N MET A 150 2.30 -0.55 -13.90
CA MET A 150 2.16 -0.24 -15.32
C MET A 150 3.29 -0.81 -16.19
N MET A 151 4.43 -1.19 -15.60
CA MET A 151 5.53 -1.83 -16.34
C MET A 151 5.41 -3.36 -16.38
N MET A 152 4.53 -3.94 -15.56
CA MET A 152 4.37 -5.40 -15.45
C MET A 152 3.24 -5.86 -16.38
N THR A 153 3.57 -5.96 -17.67
CA THR A 153 2.66 -6.51 -18.69
C THR A 153 3.24 -7.77 -19.32
N ALA A 154 2.54 -8.89 -19.16
CA ALA A 154 2.50 -9.89 -20.22
C ALA A 154 1.30 -9.54 -21.10
N SER A 155 1.55 -9.08 -22.33
CA SER A 155 0.52 -8.84 -23.35
C SER A 155 -0.18 -10.15 -23.74
N ARG A 156 -1.15 -10.61 -22.95
CA ARG A 156 -2.13 -11.62 -23.38
C ARG A 156 -3.44 -10.92 -23.72
N TRP A 157 -3.56 -10.53 -24.99
CA TRP A 157 -4.83 -10.21 -25.60
C TRP A 157 -5.68 -11.49 -25.66
N VAL A 158 -6.50 -11.73 -24.63
CA VAL A 158 -7.60 -12.70 -24.73
C VAL A 158 -8.80 -11.93 -25.24
N CYS A 159 -9.34 -12.37 -26.38
CA CYS A 159 -10.37 -11.72 -27.17
C CYS A 159 -11.37 -10.85 -26.37
N GLY A 160 -11.33 -9.54 -26.59
CA GLY A 160 -12.42 -8.62 -26.23
C GLY A 160 -12.64 -8.32 -24.75
N LEU A 161 -11.79 -8.77 -23.82
CA LEU A 161 -11.84 -8.39 -22.41
C LEU A 161 -10.67 -7.46 -22.05
N CYS A 162 -10.91 -6.51 -21.13
CA CYS A 162 -9.92 -5.53 -20.68
C CYS A 162 -8.59 -6.20 -20.30
N PRO A 163 -7.43 -5.53 -20.51
CA PRO A 163 -6.12 -6.05 -20.08
C PRO A 163 -6.17 -6.46 -18.60
N SER A 164 -5.94 -7.75 -18.31
CA SER A 164 -5.76 -8.21 -16.94
C SER A 164 -4.30 -7.97 -16.56
N TYR A 165 -4.06 -6.97 -15.71
CA TYR A 165 -2.72 -6.72 -15.16
C TYR A 165 -2.33 -7.88 -14.23
N ASP A 166 -1.10 -8.39 -14.36
CA ASP A 166 -0.58 -9.40 -13.44
C ASP A 166 -0.15 -8.70 -12.15
N TYR A 167 -1.13 -8.44 -11.27
CA TYR A 167 -0.89 -7.88 -9.95
C TYR A 167 -0.16 -8.91 -9.08
N ASN A 168 1.17 -8.96 -9.19
CA ASN A 168 1.99 -9.75 -8.28
C ASN A 168 2.26 -9.01 -6.95
N GLY A 169 2.75 -9.73 -5.94
CA GLY A 169 3.05 -9.19 -4.62
C GLY A 169 4.06 -8.02 -4.62
N LEU A 170 4.79 -7.80 -5.71
CA LEU A 170 5.84 -6.79 -5.85
C LEU A 170 5.47 -5.62 -6.78
N THR A 171 4.29 -5.60 -7.38
CA THR A 171 3.83 -4.43 -8.14
C THR A 171 3.35 -3.33 -7.19
N SER A 172 3.62 -2.06 -7.48
CA SER A 172 3.17 -0.92 -6.67
C SER A 172 2.89 0.31 -7.53
N ASP A 173 2.06 1.18 -7.01
CA ASP A 173 1.74 2.47 -7.61
C ASP A 173 2.99 3.38 -7.54
N LEU A 174 3.04 4.40 -8.40
CA LEU A 174 4.07 5.43 -8.31
C LEU A 174 3.68 6.44 -7.23
N ASP A 175 4.49 6.61 -6.20
CA ASP A 175 4.23 7.60 -5.14
C ASP A 175 4.95 8.92 -5.45
N VAL A 176 4.21 10.02 -5.56
CA VAL A 176 4.75 11.36 -5.86
C VAL A 176 4.28 12.36 -4.80
N MET A 177 5.23 13.05 -4.17
CA MET A 177 4.95 14.05 -3.14
C MET A 177 5.27 15.44 -3.66
N PHE A 178 4.25 16.30 -3.74
CA PHE A 178 4.34 17.70 -4.10
C PHE A 178 4.48 18.57 -2.85
N PHE A 179 5.29 19.63 -2.94
CA PHE A 179 5.45 20.65 -1.90
C PHE A 179 5.76 22.01 -2.52
N SER A 180 5.31 23.08 -1.87
CA SER A 180 5.65 24.45 -2.28
C SER A 180 7.05 24.80 -1.78
N THR A 181 7.79 25.56 -2.60
CA THR A 181 9.08 26.17 -2.21
C THR A 181 8.93 27.60 -1.71
N GLU A 182 7.72 28.14 -1.75
CA GLU A 182 7.38 29.48 -1.27
C GLU A 182 7.37 29.55 0.24
N HIS A 183 6.70 28.58 0.86
CA HIS A 183 6.42 28.54 2.28
C HIS A 183 7.05 27.31 2.91
N LYS A 184 7.77 27.51 4.01
CA LYS A 184 8.49 26.45 4.73
C LYS A 184 8.03 26.42 6.18
N ALA A 185 7.95 25.20 6.70
CA ALA A 185 7.63 24.94 8.08
C ALA A 185 8.89 25.03 8.95
N SER A 186 8.77 25.69 10.11
CA SER A 186 9.83 25.82 11.11
C SER A 186 9.28 25.62 12.53
N PHE A 187 10.06 24.96 13.40
CA PHE A 187 9.77 24.90 14.84
C PHE A 187 10.27 26.14 15.56
N ALA A 188 11.36 26.74 15.08
CA ALA A 188 11.96 27.94 15.64
C ALA A 188 11.26 29.25 15.22
N GLY A 189 10.27 29.18 14.33
CA GLY A 189 9.59 30.35 13.77
C GLY A 189 10.49 31.19 12.85
N GLN A 190 11.57 30.59 12.32
CA GLN A 190 12.50 31.25 11.39
C GLN A 190 11.94 31.33 9.97
N GLU A 191 10.94 30.50 9.68
CA GLU A 191 10.22 30.45 8.41
C GLU A 191 8.77 30.95 8.60
N ASP A 192 8.03 31.05 7.51
CA ASP A 192 6.69 31.64 7.46
C ASP A 192 5.55 30.70 7.89
N ILE A 193 5.84 29.41 8.12
CA ILE A 193 4.88 28.48 8.71
C ILE A 193 5.45 27.96 10.03
N PHE A 194 4.78 28.29 11.14
CA PHE A 194 5.12 27.77 12.45
C PHE A 194 4.55 26.36 12.67
N VAL A 195 5.37 25.47 13.22
CA VAL A 195 5.01 24.09 13.54
C VAL A 195 4.81 23.90 15.04
N GLU A 196 3.61 23.53 15.45
CA GLU A 196 3.29 23.16 16.82
C GLU A 196 2.94 21.67 16.90
N TYR A 197 3.62 20.90 17.76
CA TYR A 197 3.27 19.49 17.97
C TYR A 197 1.84 19.33 18.48
N LEU A 198 1.04 18.49 17.83
CA LEU A 198 -0.28 18.14 18.33
C LEU A 198 -0.14 17.00 19.34
N VAL A 199 -0.37 17.31 20.61
CA VAL A 199 -0.29 16.37 21.73
C VAL A 199 -1.65 16.31 22.43
N PRO A 200 -2.53 15.37 22.09
CA PRO A 200 -3.78 15.18 22.81
C PRO A 200 -3.50 14.82 24.28
N GLU A 201 -4.23 15.44 25.21
CA GLU A 201 -4.00 15.34 26.66
C GLU A 201 -3.86 13.90 27.18
N ASN A 202 -4.57 12.94 26.56
CA ASN A 202 -4.64 11.54 27.02
C ASN A 202 -3.87 10.53 26.15
N GLU A 203 -3.22 10.97 25.07
CA GLU A 203 -2.60 10.06 24.08
C GLU A 203 -1.09 10.30 23.90
N GLY A 204 -0.55 11.39 24.46
CA GLY A 204 0.82 11.80 24.20
C GLY A 204 1.04 12.22 22.75
N PHE A 205 2.29 12.30 22.30
CA PHE A 205 2.59 12.71 20.92
C PHE A 205 2.27 11.58 19.93
N THR A 206 1.47 11.89 18.90
CA THR A 206 0.96 10.89 17.94
C THR A 206 1.53 11.06 16.52
N GLY A 207 2.54 11.91 16.34
CA GLY A 207 3.17 12.14 15.02
C GLY A 207 2.43 13.16 14.16
N TYR A 208 1.67 14.04 14.79
CA TYR A 208 0.90 15.09 14.13
C TYR A 208 1.30 16.49 14.64
N ALA A 209 1.04 17.51 13.85
CA ALA A 209 1.30 18.91 14.18
C ALA A 209 0.19 19.82 13.65
N LYS A 210 0.03 20.98 14.28
CA LYS A 210 -0.69 22.12 13.72
C LYS A 210 0.30 23.01 12.99
N LEU A 211 -0.15 23.59 11.88
CA LEU A 211 0.63 24.53 11.09
C LEU A 211 -0.08 25.88 11.10
N THR A 212 0.65 26.93 11.45
CA THR A 212 0.14 28.31 11.48
C THR A 212 1.00 29.17 10.57
N GLN A 213 0.39 29.77 9.55
CA GLN A 213 1.07 30.72 8.68
C GLN A 213 1.21 32.06 9.40
N LEU A 214 2.44 32.56 9.44
CA LEU A 214 2.84 33.83 10.00
C LEU A 214 3.06 34.82 8.85
N THR A 215 2.16 35.79 8.71
CA THR A 215 2.31 36.86 7.71
C THR A 215 2.57 38.18 8.43
N PRO A 216 3.69 38.88 8.15
CA PRO A 216 3.99 40.16 8.77
C PRO A 216 2.82 41.16 8.63
N GLY A 217 2.33 41.69 9.75
CA GLY A 217 1.23 42.67 9.77
C GLY A 217 -0.19 42.10 9.61
N PHE A 218 -0.37 40.78 9.54
CA PHE A 218 -1.67 40.12 9.47
C PHE A 218 -1.92 39.15 10.64
N THR A 219 -3.16 38.73 10.80
CA THR A 219 -3.59 37.70 11.75
C THR A 219 -2.98 36.34 11.44
N GLU A 220 -2.52 35.64 12.47
CA GLU A 220 -2.14 34.22 12.41
C GLU A 220 -3.24 33.40 11.73
N ARG A 221 -2.85 32.56 10.77
CA ARG A 221 -3.79 31.71 10.03
C ARG A 221 -3.43 30.25 10.17
N VAL A 222 -4.33 29.46 10.75
CA VAL A 222 -4.19 28.00 10.77
C VAL A 222 -4.27 27.47 9.34
N LEU A 223 -3.24 26.75 8.92
CA LEU A 223 -3.18 26.09 7.63
C LEU A 223 -3.90 24.74 7.74
N SER A 224 -5.12 24.65 7.22
CA SER A 224 -5.93 23.42 7.29
C SER A 224 -5.50 22.38 6.26
N SER A 225 -5.09 21.19 6.72
CA SER A 225 -4.76 20.06 5.85
C SER A 225 -5.92 19.60 4.98
N THR A 226 -7.15 19.62 5.48
CA THR A 226 -8.34 19.26 4.69
C THR A 226 -8.65 20.27 3.60
N LEU A 227 -8.44 21.57 3.85
CA LEU A 227 -8.59 22.60 2.83
C LEU A 227 -7.56 22.44 1.72
N VAL A 228 -6.28 22.22 2.07
CA VAL A 228 -5.22 21.97 1.09
C VAL A 228 -5.53 20.70 0.27
N MET A 229 -5.91 19.61 0.94
CA MET A 229 -6.30 18.38 0.25
C MET A 229 -7.48 18.59 -0.71
N ARG A 230 -8.46 19.42 -0.35
CA ARG A 230 -9.59 19.76 -1.24
C ARG A 230 -9.12 20.51 -2.48
N ARG A 231 -8.32 21.58 -2.29
CA ARG A 231 -7.76 22.37 -3.40
C ARG A 231 -6.87 21.54 -4.32
N ALA A 232 -6.08 20.62 -3.75
CA ALA A 232 -5.25 19.71 -4.54
C ALA A 232 -6.07 18.78 -5.43
N LYS A 233 -7.19 18.25 -4.92
CA LYS A 233 -8.13 17.45 -5.74
C LYS A 233 -8.75 18.27 -6.85
N GLU A 234 -9.20 19.49 -6.54
CA GLU A 234 -9.74 20.42 -7.54
C GLU A 234 -8.70 20.72 -8.62
N ALA A 235 -7.45 20.96 -8.25
CA ALA A 235 -6.35 21.16 -9.19
C ALA A 235 -6.13 19.96 -10.11
N ILE A 236 -6.09 18.74 -9.54
CA ILE A 236 -5.88 17.50 -10.32
C ILE A 236 -7.05 17.26 -11.29
N LEU A 237 -8.30 17.51 -10.87
CA LEU A 237 -9.47 17.35 -11.73
C LEU A 237 -9.50 18.33 -12.91
N ASN A 238 -8.89 19.52 -12.73
CA ASN A 238 -8.88 20.58 -13.74
C ASN A 238 -7.55 20.67 -14.49
N ALA A 239 -6.60 19.78 -14.22
CA ALA A 239 -5.33 19.77 -14.92
C ALA A 239 -5.48 19.26 -16.35
N SER A 240 -4.62 19.79 -17.23
CA SER A 240 -4.47 19.26 -18.58
C SER A 240 -4.07 17.79 -18.54
N VAL A 241 -4.63 17.01 -19.46
CA VAL A 241 -4.27 15.60 -19.70
C VAL A 241 -3.56 15.42 -21.05
N ILE A 242 -3.13 16.51 -21.67
CA ILE A 242 -2.54 16.52 -23.02
C ILE A 242 -1.18 15.82 -23.03
N ASN A 243 -0.41 15.93 -21.94
CA ASN A 243 0.93 15.36 -21.83
C ASN A 243 0.97 13.95 -21.21
N LEU A 244 -0.16 13.22 -21.22
CA LEU A 244 -0.23 11.87 -20.67
C LEU A 244 0.71 10.90 -21.40
N PRO A 245 1.49 10.06 -20.68
CA PRO A 245 2.39 9.09 -21.29
C PRO A 245 1.67 8.19 -22.31
N GLY A 246 2.26 7.91 -23.47
CA GLY A 246 1.67 6.94 -24.41
C GLY A 246 0.38 7.38 -25.13
N THR A 247 -0.01 8.65 -25.06
CA THR A 247 -1.12 9.18 -25.87
C THR A 247 -0.68 9.48 -27.31
N LYS A 248 -1.02 8.58 -28.23
CA LYS A 248 -1.18 8.88 -29.68
C LYS A 248 -2.66 8.88 -30.12
N LEU A 249 -3.61 8.82 -29.19
CA LEU A 249 -5.04 8.74 -29.49
C LEU A 249 -5.87 9.77 -28.73
N ASN A 250 -6.80 10.40 -29.45
CA ASN A 250 -7.93 11.22 -28.99
C ASN A 250 -8.90 10.44 -28.08
N ILE A 251 -8.43 9.89 -26.96
CA ILE A 251 -9.29 9.22 -25.99
C ILE A 251 -9.58 10.19 -24.86
N CYS A 252 -10.85 10.59 -24.75
CA CYS A 252 -11.42 11.29 -23.61
C CYS A 252 -11.28 10.40 -22.36
N SER A 253 -10.10 10.48 -21.74
CA SER A 253 -9.70 9.68 -20.60
C SER A 253 -10.39 10.21 -19.36
N LYS A 254 -11.40 9.51 -18.83
CA LYS A 254 -12.03 9.88 -17.56
C LYS A 254 -11.05 9.65 -16.42
N VAL A 255 -10.50 10.73 -15.86
CA VAL A 255 -9.71 10.71 -14.64
C VAL A 255 -10.57 10.19 -13.49
N LYS A 256 -10.18 9.07 -12.88
CA LYS A 256 -10.82 8.57 -11.65
C LYS A 256 -9.96 8.96 -10.46
N LEU A 257 -10.52 9.74 -9.55
CA LEU A 257 -9.88 10.08 -8.28
C LEU A 257 -10.49 9.30 -7.13
N HIS A 258 -9.61 8.68 -6.35
CA HIS A 258 -9.97 8.07 -5.08
C HIS A 258 -9.04 8.59 -3.98
N SER A 259 -9.59 9.00 -2.84
CA SER A 259 -8.76 9.43 -1.71
C SER A 259 -8.46 8.27 -0.80
N LYS A 260 -7.20 8.10 -0.40
CA LYS A 260 -6.78 7.05 0.52
C LYS A 260 -5.73 7.55 1.50
N GLY A 261 -6.18 8.01 2.68
CA GLY A 261 -5.27 8.60 3.66
C GLY A 261 -4.74 9.95 3.16
N PRO A 262 -3.41 10.19 3.16
CA PRO A 262 -2.83 11.45 2.67
C PRO A 262 -2.78 11.52 1.13
N THR A 263 -3.12 10.46 0.42
CA THR A 263 -2.91 10.35 -1.03
C THR A 263 -4.19 10.58 -1.82
N ILE A 264 -4.04 11.24 -2.96
CA ILE A 264 -5.01 11.31 -4.04
C ILE A 264 -4.55 10.28 -5.07
N LYS A 265 -5.23 9.14 -5.11
CA LYS A 265 -4.97 8.11 -6.09
C LYS A 265 -5.50 8.55 -7.44
N LEU A 266 -4.57 8.72 -8.35
CA LEU A 266 -4.83 9.06 -9.73
C LEU A 266 -4.76 7.81 -10.58
N HIS A 267 -5.83 7.58 -11.33
CA HIS A 267 -5.94 6.41 -12.16
C HIS A 267 -6.45 6.77 -13.55
N ILE A 268 -5.56 6.64 -14.53
CA ILE A 268 -5.80 6.94 -15.94
C ILE A 268 -5.43 5.68 -16.71
N LEU A 269 -6.34 4.71 -16.71
CA LEU A 269 -6.10 3.43 -17.36
C LEU A 269 -6.10 3.53 -18.88
N PRO A 270 -5.26 2.76 -19.59
CA PRO A 270 -4.20 1.87 -19.09
C PRO A 270 -2.83 2.55 -18.92
N VAL A 271 -2.80 3.88 -18.86
CA VAL A 271 -1.65 4.73 -19.14
C VAL A 271 -0.81 5.06 -17.90
N PHE A 272 -1.46 5.42 -16.79
CA PHE A 272 -0.78 5.97 -15.64
C PHE A 272 -1.57 5.74 -14.33
N GLU A 273 -0.86 5.32 -13.30
CA GLU A 273 -1.37 5.17 -11.94
C GLU A 273 -0.35 5.68 -10.94
N ALA A 274 -0.76 6.65 -10.12
CA ALA A 274 0.10 7.27 -9.12
C ALA A 274 -0.69 7.69 -7.88
N ASP A 275 -0.05 7.60 -6.73
CA ASP A 275 -0.51 8.15 -5.46
C ASP A 275 0.13 9.53 -5.27
N ILE A 276 -0.67 10.59 -5.41
CA ILE A 276 -0.23 11.98 -5.28
C ILE A 276 -0.43 12.45 -3.85
N THR A 277 0.62 12.97 -3.22
CA THR A 277 0.57 13.56 -1.88
C THR A 277 0.94 15.03 -1.93
N VAL A 278 0.24 15.89 -1.18
CA VAL A 278 0.63 17.30 -1.00
C VAL A 278 1.15 17.51 0.42
N SER A 279 2.22 18.29 0.53
CA SER A 279 2.95 18.50 1.77
C SER A 279 3.53 19.91 1.90
N VAL A 280 3.92 20.24 3.13
CA VAL A 280 4.75 21.41 3.47
C VAL A 280 6.14 20.91 3.86
N GLN A 281 7.19 21.48 3.27
CA GLN A 281 8.56 21.14 3.60
C GLN A 281 8.94 21.74 4.96
N CYS A 282 9.58 20.96 5.81
CA CYS A 282 10.19 21.43 7.05
C CYS A 282 11.69 21.08 7.01
N PRO A 283 12.59 22.05 6.80
CA PRO A 283 14.03 21.80 6.75
C PRO A 283 14.60 21.25 8.07
N GLU A 284 13.87 21.41 9.17
CA GLU A 284 14.26 20.96 10.50
C GLU A 284 13.85 19.51 10.75
N TRP A 285 14.71 18.77 11.47
CA TRP A 285 14.34 17.48 12.01
C TRP A 285 13.55 17.65 13.32
N PRO A 286 12.41 16.97 13.51
CA PRO A 286 11.59 17.18 14.70
C PRO A 286 12.32 16.74 15.97
N ALA A 287 12.43 17.62 16.97
CA ALA A 287 13.04 17.34 18.27
C ALA A 287 12.39 16.17 19.03
N LYS A 288 11.10 15.87 18.77
CA LYS A 288 10.42 14.69 19.31
C LYS A 288 10.93 13.35 18.75
N SER A 289 11.69 13.37 17.65
CA SER A 289 12.32 12.18 17.08
C SER A 289 13.56 11.82 17.86
N ASP A 290 13.57 10.60 18.39
CA ASP A 290 14.73 10.01 19.06
C ASP A 290 15.69 9.33 18.07
N TRP A 291 15.37 9.33 16.77
CA TRP A 291 16.08 8.56 15.77
C TRP A 291 17.57 8.90 15.71
N GLY A 292 17.98 10.16 15.81
CA GLY A 292 19.39 10.54 15.71
C GLY A 292 20.30 9.97 16.80
N ASN A 293 19.75 9.63 17.96
CA ASN A 293 20.53 9.31 19.16
C ASN A 293 20.53 7.82 19.53
N ARG A 294 19.84 6.97 18.77
CA ARG A 294 19.74 5.54 19.15
C ARG A 294 21.06 4.79 18.87
N PRO A 295 21.42 3.83 19.73
CA PRO A 295 22.47 2.86 19.41
C PRO A 295 22.04 2.03 18.19
N ARG A 296 22.97 1.79 17.27
CA ARG A 296 22.69 1.09 16.01
C ARG A 296 23.93 0.43 15.41
N PHE A 297 23.69 -0.58 14.57
CA PHE A 297 24.68 -1.13 13.65
C PHE A 297 24.59 -0.53 12.25
N TRP A 298 23.42 0.02 11.90
CA TRP A 298 23.13 0.62 10.61
C TRP A 298 22.07 1.72 10.76
N PRO A 299 22.09 2.79 9.96
CA PRO A 299 23.20 3.20 9.10
C PRO A 299 24.36 3.80 9.92
N SER A 300 25.43 4.26 9.26
CA SER A 300 26.53 4.94 9.94
C SER A 300 26.06 6.26 10.59
N ILE A 301 26.77 6.73 11.62
CA ILE A 301 26.45 8.03 12.25
C ILE A 301 26.54 9.19 11.23
N ALA A 302 27.50 9.13 10.30
CA ALA A 302 27.62 10.11 9.22
C ALA A 302 26.36 10.12 8.32
N ASP A 303 25.84 8.94 7.98
CA ASP A 303 24.59 8.83 7.22
C ASP A 303 23.38 9.32 8.02
N VAL A 304 23.31 9.04 9.32
CA VAL A 304 22.26 9.58 10.20
C VAL A 304 22.23 11.11 10.13
N HIS A 305 23.38 11.77 10.33
CA HIS A 305 23.46 13.22 10.27
C HIS A 305 23.10 13.77 8.89
N ARG A 306 23.62 13.16 7.82
CA ARG A 306 23.29 13.54 6.43
C ARG A 306 21.79 13.42 6.18
N ILE A 307 21.16 12.34 6.61
CA ILE A 307 19.72 12.11 6.39
C ILE A 307 18.88 13.09 7.23
N MET A 308 19.25 13.31 8.50
CA MET A 308 18.56 14.29 9.34
C MET A 308 18.66 15.72 8.80
N SER A 309 19.77 16.08 8.15
CA SER A 309 19.94 17.41 7.54
C SER A 309 18.99 17.69 6.36
N LEU A 310 18.31 16.66 5.84
CA LEU A 310 17.28 16.82 4.81
C LEU A 310 15.93 17.28 5.40
N GLY A 311 15.81 17.31 6.73
CA GLY A 311 14.58 17.67 7.43
C GLY A 311 13.47 16.63 7.25
N CYS A 312 12.23 17.11 7.27
CA CYS A 312 11.05 16.29 7.08
C CYS A 312 9.97 17.03 6.26
N HIS A 313 8.83 16.38 6.07
CA HIS A 313 7.67 16.98 5.43
C HIS A 313 6.45 16.81 6.32
N LEU A 314 5.48 17.71 6.20
CA LEU A 314 4.18 17.58 6.82
C LEU A 314 3.15 17.32 5.72
N VAL A 315 2.54 16.13 5.72
CA VAL A 315 1.55 15.74 4.70
C VAL A 315 0.13 16.05 5.16
N ALA A 316 -0.73 16.40 4.20
CA ALA A 316 -2.11 16.78 4.45
C ALA A 316 -2.98 15.58 4.88
N LYS A 317 -2.86 15.17 6.14
CA LYS A 317 -3.65 14.13 6.78
C LYS A 317 -3.95 14.53 8.22
N PRO A 318 -5.22 14.80 8.56
CA PRO A 318 -5.58 15.12 9.93
C PRO A 318 -5.42 13.91 10.87
N ALA A 319 -5.12 14.21 12.13
CA ALA A 319 -5.12 13.23 13.20
C ALA A 319 -6.55 12.69 13.40
N PRO A 320 -6.71 11.38 13.71
CA PRO A 320 -8.03 10.84 14.01
C PRO A 320 -8.73 11.54 15.20
N SER A 321 -7.95 12.05 16.15
CA SER A 321 -8.42 12.78 17.34
C SER A 321 -8.66 14.28 17.08
N ASP A 322 -8.23 14.82 15.93
CA ASP A 322 -8.42 16.21 15.57
C ASP A 322 -9.82 16.44 14.99
N LYS A 323 -10.69 17.07 15.80
CA LYS A 323 -12.08 17.35 15.45
C LYS A 323 -12.21 18.35 14.30
N ASP A 324 -11.31 19.33 14.25
CA ASP A 324 -11.34 20.40 13.24
C ASP A 324 -10.74 19.94 11.91
N LYS A 325 -10.04 18.79 11.93
CA LYS A 325 -9.39 18.17 10.77
C LYS A 325 -8.45 19.15 10.05
N THR A 326 -7.69 19.91 10.83
CA THR A 326 -6.74 20.92 10.35
C THR A 326 -5.30 20.44 10.44
N SER A 327 -5.01 19.49 11.33
CA SER A 327 -3.67 18.97 11.61
C SER A 327 -3.03 18.25 10.44
N TRP A 328 -1.72 18.18 10.50
CA TRP A 328 -0.83 17.58 9.51
C TRP A 328 -0.05 16.45 10.15
N ARG A 329 0.34 15.47 9.33
CA ARG A 329 1.14 14.34 9.81
C ARG A 329 2.58 14.49 9.37
N PHE A 330 3.53 14.20 10.26
CA PHE A 330 4.93 14.09 9.87
C PHE A 330 5.13 12.98 8.83
N SER A 331 6.00 13.24 7.87
CA SER A 331 6.39 12.34 6.80
C SER A 331 7.89 12.44 6.58
N PHE A 332 8.51 11.28 6.46
CA PHE A 332 9.96 11.13 6.28
C PHE A 332 10.27 10.43 4.96
N SER A 333 9.37 10.51 3.98
CA SER A 333 9.51 9.78 2.71
C SER A 333 10.84 10.05 1.99
N LEU A 334 11.37 11.28 2.05
CA LEU A 334 12.69 11.59 1.52
C LEU A 334 13.82 10.87 2.29
N ALA A 335 13.78 10.91 3.62
CA ALA A 335 14.73 10.20 4.47
C ALA A 335 14.63 8.67 4.28
N GLU A 336 13.42 8.14 4.07
CA GLU A 336 13.19 6.74 3.76
C GLU A 336 13.79 6.34 2.40
N VAL A 337 13.70 7.21 1.39
CA VAL A 337 14.36 7.02 0.09
C VAL A 337 15.87 7.01 0.27
N GLU A 338 16.44 7.94 1.03
CA GLU A 338 17.89 7.97 1.29
C GLU A 338 18.38 6.76 2.08
N LEU A 339 17.64 6.33 3.10
CA LEU A 339 17.93 5.09 3.83
C LEU A 339 17.88 3.88 2.91
N SER A 340 16.90 3.82 2.00
CA SER A 340 16.76 2.68 1.08
C SER A 340 18.00 2.45 0.22
N LYS A 341 18.80 3.50 -0.06
CA LYS A 341 20.06 3.39 -0.83
C LYS A 341 21.16 2.68 -0.04
N LEU A 342 21.09 2.68 1.29
CA LEU A 342 22.07 2.09 2.19
C LEU A 342 21.71 0.65 2.60
N VAL A 343 20.52 0.17 2.22
CA VAL A 343 20.03 -1.16 2.59
C VAL A 343 20.82 -2.24 1.84
N PRO A 344 21.42 -3.23 2.54
CA PRO A 344 22.11 -4.36 1.90
C PRO A 344 21.19 -5.14 0.95
N ASP A 345 21.74 -5.63 -0.16
CA ASP A 345 20.93 -6.29 -1.21
C ASP A 345 20.24 -7.56 -0.71
N THR A 346 20.90 -8.34 0.15
CA THR A 346 20.30 -9.50 0.81
C THR A 346 19.07 -9.10 1.64
N ALA A 347 19.19 -8.05 2.45
CA ALA A 347 18.09 -7.53 3.25
C ALA A 347 16.93 -7.01 2.38
N ARG A 348 17.26 -6.35 1.26
CA ARG A 348 16.28 -5.89 0.26
C ARG A 348 15.49 -7.06 -0.32
N LYS A 349 16.15 -8.12 -0.77
CA LYS A 349 15.50 -9.33 -1.28
C LYS A 349 14.58 -9.95 -0.22
N CYS A 350 15.05 -10.08 1.02
CA CYS A 350 14.22 -10.56 2.13
C CYS A 350 12.96 -9.68 2.34
N PHE A 351 13.10 -8.36 2.35
CA PHE A 351 11.97 -7.44 2.49
C PHE A 351 10.96 -7.56 1.34
N MET A 352 11.43 -7.77 0.10
CA MET A 352 10.56 -8.02 -1.04
C MET A 352 9.76 -9.32 -0.87
N ALA A 353 10.37 -10.41 -0.41
CA ALA A 353 9.64 -11.63 -0.05
C ALA A 353 8.58 -11.37 1.03
N MET A 354 8.91 -10.60 2.08
CA MET A 354 7.93 -10.23 3.10
C MET A 354 6.74 -9.45 2.51
N LYS A 355 6.96 -8.62 1.48
CA LYS A 355 5.87 -7.89 0.82
C LYS A 355 4.95 -8.79 0.03
N ILE A 356 5.49 -9.83 -0.60
CA ILE A 356 4.69 -10.90 -1.22
C ILE A 356 3.82 -11.55 -0.15
N ILE A 357 4.42 -11.97 0.98
CA ILE A 357 3.69 -12.55 2.12
C ILE A 357 2.59 -11.60 2.62
N LEU A 358 2.92 -10.33 2.80
CA LEU A 358 1.96 -9.33 3.26
C LEU A 358 0.75 -9.24 2.33
N LYS A 359 0.96 -9.08 1.03
CA LYS A 359 -0.13 -8.85 0.07
C LYS A 359 -0.94 -10.12 -0.22
N ASP A 360 -0.27 -11.26 -0.30
CA ASP A 360 -0.88 -12.51 -0.72
C ASP A 360 -1.51 -13.27 0.45
N HIS A 361 -0.98 -13.12 1.67
CA HIS A 361 -1.33 -14.02 2.79
C HIS A 361 -1.79 -13.30 4.06
N LEU A 362 -1.31 -12.08 4.33
CA LEU A 362 -1.68 -11.35 5.55
C LEU A 362 -2.81 -10.33 5.34
N GLN A 363 -2.77 -9.58 4.24
CA GLN A 363 -3.81 -8.59 3.90
C GLN A 363 -5.18 -9.20 3.60
N PRO A 364 -5.30 -10.41 3.01
CA PRO A 364 -6.59 -11.08 2.90
C PRO A 364 -7.22 -11.33 4.28
N VAL A 365 -6.41 -11.71 5.27
CA VAL A 365 -6.86 -11.93 6.66
C VAL A 365 -7.25 -10.60 7.33
N TRP A 366 -6.39 -9.59 7.21
CA TRP A 366 -6.68 -8.27 7.75
C TRP A 366 -6.15 -7.13 6.86
N PRO A 367 -7.01 -6.52 6.03
CA PRO A 367 -6.61 -5.46 5.09
C PRO A 367 -6.09 -4.17 5.75
N ALA A 368 -6.21 -4.03 7.08
CA ALA A 368 -5.71 -2.85 7.79
C ALA A 368 -4.18 -2.85 7.90
N ILE A 369 -3.52 -4.00 7.82
CA ILE A 369 -2.06 -4.06 7.82
C ILE A 369 -1.53 -3.50 6.49
N LYS A 370 -0.67 -2.49 6.58
CA LYS A 370 -0.10 -1.79 5.43
C LYS A 370 1.37 -2.15 5.25
N SER A 371 1.88 -1.92 4.04
CA SER A 371 3.31 -2.03 3.73
C SER A 371 4.16 -1.13 4.64
N TYR A 372 3.62 -0.02 5.12
CA TYR A 372 4.32 0.86 6.06
C TYR A 372 4.63 0.19 7.41
N HIS A 373 3.74 -0.66 7.94
CA HIS A 373 4.03 -1.42 9.17
C HIS A 373 5.19 -2.38 8.95
N LEU A 374 5.16 -3.10 7.82
CA LEU A 374 6.20 -4.03 7.43
C LEU A 374 7.55 -3.31 7.24
N LYS A 375 7.55 -2.18 6.55
CA LYS A 375 8.74 -1.34 6.33
C LYS A 375 9.32 -0.83 7.65
N THR A 376 8.45 -0.42 8.57
CA THR A 376 8.87 0.05 9.89
C THR A 376 9.58 -1.06 10.68
N ILE A 377 9.01 -2.27 10.70
CA ILE A 377 9.64 -3.43 11.35
C ILE A 377 10.98 -3.73 10.69
N PHE A 378 11.01 -3.80 9.35
CA PHE A 378 12.23 -4.03 8.58
C PHE A 378 13.35 -3.03 8.92
N LEU A 379 13.07 -1.72 8.84
CA LEU A 379 14.06 -0.68 9.12
C LEU A 379 14.54 -0.74 10.58
N ASN A 380 13.65 -1.00 11.54
CA ASN A 380 14.03 -1.18 12.94
C ASN A 380 14.92 -2.42 13.13
N THR A 381 14.67 -3.52 12.42
CA THR A 381 15.50 -4.73 12.49
C THR A 381 16.91 -4.49 11.92
N LEU A 382 17.04 -3.70 10.85
CA LEU A 382 18.35 -3.33 10.30
C LEU A 382 19.22 -2.61 11.34
N GLU A 383 18.65 -1.76 12.20
CA GLU A 383 19.42 -1.05 13.24
C GLU A 383 19.98 -2.02 14.31
N LYS A 384 19.35 -3.18 14.51
CA LYS A 384 19.70 -4.16 15.56
C LYS A 384 20.77 -5.17 15.17
N LEU A 385 21.07 -5.32 13.88
CA LEU A 385 21.94 -6.40 13.38
C LEU A 385 23.15 -5.83 12.63
N PRO A 386 24.35 -6.41 12.82
CA PRO A 386 25.55 -6.00 12.09
C PRO A 386 25.36 -6.03 10.57
N VAL A 387 25.98 -5.10 9.85
CA VAL A 387 25.92 -5.08 8.37
C VAL A 387 26.39 -6.42 7.76
N GLY A 388 27.41 -7.05 8.35
CA GLY A 388 27.94 -8.36 7.93
C GLY A 388 26.99 -9.55 8.11
N PHE A 389 25.86 -9.38 8.82
CA PHE A 389 24.81 -10.38 8.90
C PHE A 389 24.05 -10.53 7.57
N TRP A 390 23.90 -9.43 6.83
CA TRP A 390 23.07 -9.32 5.62
C TRP A 390 23.85 -9.71 4.35
N VAL A 391 24.28 -10.97 4.28
CA VAL A 391 25.06 -11.52 3.15
C VAL A 391 24.35 -12.71 2.49
N GLU A 392 24.65 -12.97 1.22
CA GLU A 392 23.95 -14.01 0.42
C GLU A 392 24.05 -15.42 1.01
N ASN A 393 25.19 -15.77 1.62
CA ASN A 393 25.36 -17.05 2.30
C ASN A 393 24.40 -17.21 3.49
N ASN A 394 23.91 -16.09 4.04
CA ASN A 394 23.06 -16.03 5.21
C ASN A 394 21.61 -15.63 4.88
N ILE A 395 21.22 -15.62 3.59
CA ILE A 395 19.94 -15.03 3.16
C ILE A 395 18.69 -15.69 3.77
N GLU A 396 18.74 -16.99 4.04
CA GLU A 396 17.63 -17.72 4.67
C GLU A 396 17.47 -17.33 6.14
N GLU A 397 18.58 -17.21 6.88
CA GLU A 397 18.57 -16.74 8.28
C GLU A 397 18.18 -15.25 8.38
N CYS A 398 18.66 -14.42 7.44
CA CYS A 398 18.23 -13.03 7.30
C CYS A 398 16.72 -12.93 7.16
N PHE A 399 16.14 -13.79 6.33
CA PHE A 399 14.72 -13.80 6.08
C PHE A 399 13.92 -14.32 7.29
N GLN A 400 14.38 -15.40 7.93
CA GLN A 400 13.76 -15.94 9.14
C GLN A 400 13.76 -14.93 10.29
N THR A 401 14.85 -14.18 10.46
CA THR A 401 14.95 -13.13 11.48
C THR A 401 13.90 -12.04 11.26
N LEU A 402 13.70 -11.63 10.00
CA LEU A 402 12.68 -10.65 9.65
C LEU A 402 11.25 -11.19 9.85
N LEU A 403 10.99 -12.46 9.56
CA LEU A 403 9.70 -13.09 9.85
C LEU A 403 9.45 -13.19 11.35
N SER A 404 10.47 -13.51 12.14
CA SER A 404 10.39 -13.53 13.61
C SER A 404 10.02 -12.16 14.16
N GLU A 405 10.72 -11.10 13.73
CA GLU A 405 10.43 -9.72 14.15
C GLU A 405 9.02 -9.26 13.74
N LEU A 406 8.53 -9.70 12.57
CA LEU A 406 7.15 -9.47 12.16
C LEU A 406 6.14 -10.21 13.06
N CYS A 407 6.43 -11.45 13.40
CA CYS A 407 5.62 -12.27 14.29
C CYS A 407 5.51 -11.64 15.68
N ASP A 408 6.65 -11.30 16.27
CA ASP A 408 6.74 -10.64 17.57
C ASP A 408 5.97 -9.32 17.58
N ALA A 409 6.12 -8.51 16.52
CA ALA A 409 5.39 -7.25 16.39
C ALA A 409 3.87 -7.46 16.42
N PHE A 410 3.36 -8.53 15.79
CA PHE A 410 1.94 -8.87 15.85
C PHE A 410 1.53 -9.41 17.22
N LEU A 411 2.21 -10.42 17.76
CA LEU A 411 1.87 -11.05 19.03
C LEU A 411 1.93 -10.06 20.19
N LEU A 412 2.96 -9.22 20.24
CA LEU A 412 3.14 -8.18 21.25
C LEU A 412 2.31 -6.91 20.94
N ARG A 413 1.69 -6.83 19.76
CA ARG A 413 0.95 -5.66 19.26
C ARG A 413 1.79 -4.38 19.34
N ASN A 414 3.06 -4.51 18.99
CA ASN A 414 4.05 -3.46 19.12
C ASN A 414 4.80 -3.26 17.81
N CYS A 415 4.49 -2.17 17.12
CA CYS A 415 5.21 -1.71 15.94
C CYS A 415 5.64 -0.26 16.19
N ARG A 416 6.81 -0.08 16.81
CA ARG A 416 7.34 1.27 17.12
C ARG A 416 7.69 2.00 15.83
N HIS A 417 7.18 3.21 15.68
CA HIS A 417 7.45 4.05 14.52
C HIS A 417 8.95 4.30 14.38
N HIS A 418 9.51 4.09 13.18
CA HIS A 418 10.96 4.13 12.98
C HIS A 418 11.55 5.48 13.39
N TRP A 419 10.86 6.59 13.12
CA TRP A 419 11.34 7.93 13.43
C TRP A 419 10.94 8.43 14.83
N PHE A 420 10.02 7.76 15.52
CA PHE A 420 9.48 8.20 16.83
C PHE A 420 9.21 6.97 17.70
N SER A 421 10.16 6.54 18.53
CA SER A 421 10.02 5.29 19.29
C SER A 421 8.86 5.31 20.30
N SER A 422 8.43 6.50 20.72
CA SER A 422 7.26 6.70 21.60
C SER A 422 5.93 6.38 20.92
N ILE A 423 5.89 6.29 19.59
CA ILE A 423 4.66 6.03 18.83
C ILE A 423 4.60 4.55 18.45
N ASN A 424 3.55 3.86 18.91
CA ASN A 424 3.25 2.50 18.46
C ASN A 424 2.18 2.54 17.35
N LEU A 425 2.54 2.11 16.14
CA LEU A 425 1.66 2.05 14.97
C LEU A 425 0.51 1.04 15.12
N PHE A 426 0.62 0.08 16.04
CA PHE A 426 -0.46 -0.85 16.40
C PHE A 426 -1.29 -0.37 17.60
N GLY A 427 -0.90 0.74 18.23
CA GLY A 427 -1.56 1.32 19.41
C GLY A 427 -2.77 2.18 19.04
N GLY A 428 -3.94 1.56 18.86
CA GLY A 428 -5.23 2.27 18.77
C GLY A 428 -6.08 2.03 20.02
N LYS A 429 -6.19 3.02 20.92
CA LYS A 429 -7.04 2.94 22.13
C LYS A 429 -8.47 3.41 21.84
N GLY A 430 -9.21 2.66 21.03
CA GLY A 430 -10.67 2.74 20.98
C GLY A 430 -11.26 1.58 21.80
N SER A 431 -11.90 1.86 22.94
CA SER A 431 -12.32 0.88 23.95
C SER A 431 -13.31 -0.19 23.47
N SER A 432 -14.02 0.03 22.37
CA SER A 432 -14.88 -1.01 21.73
C SER A 432 -14.19 -1.78 20.59
N CYS A 433 -13.03 -1.32 20.07
CA CYS A 433 -12.29 -1.98 18.99
C CYS A 433 -10.99 -2.68 19.46
N PHE A 434 -10.56 -2.43 20.70
CA PHE A 434 -9.31 -2.98 21.22
C PHE A 434 -9.33 -4.52 21.32
N VAL A 435 -10.42 -5.11 21.80
CA VAL A 435 -10.58 -6.57 21.91
C VAL A 435 -10.65 -7.23 20.53
N SER A 436 -11.36 -6.61 19.58
CA SER A 436 -11.50 -7.16 18.22
C SER A 436 -10.21 -7.09 17.42
N ASN A 437 -9.36 -6.08 17.65
CA ASN A 437 -8.04 -6.00 17.03
C ASN A 437 -7.03 -6.97 17.67
N ALA A 438 -7.10 -7.21 18.99
CA ALA A 438 -6.20 -8.14 19.67
C ALA A 438 -6.26 -9.55 19.08
N LYS A 439 -7.47 -10.07 18.83
CA LYS A 439 -7.66 -11.38 18.18
C LYS A 439 -7.09 -11.40 16.76
N ARG A 440 -7.23 -10.31 15.99
CA ARG A 440 -6.68 -10.22 14.62
C ARG A 440 -5.16 -10.24 14.62
N PHE A 441 -4.53 -9.52 15.55
CA PHE A 441 -3.09 -9.57 15.74
C PHE A 441 -2.60 -10.97 16.10
N GLN A 442 -3.29 -11.68 17.00
CA GLN A 442 -2.98 -13.07 17.32
C GLN A 442 -3.09 -13.99 16.09
N ILE A 443 -4.16 -13.86 15.29
CA ILE A 443 -4.33 -14.65 14.05
C ILE A 443 -3.18 -14.40 13.08
N LEU A 444 -2.77 -13.14 12.92
CA LEU A 444 -1.65 -12.81 12.04
C LEU A 444 -0.32 -13.35 12.58
N GLY A 445 -0.04 -13.20 13.88
CA GLY A 445 1.14 -13.78 14.52
C GLY A 445 1.22 -15.29 14.29
N ASN A 446 0.17 -16.04 14.66
CA ASN A 446 0.10 -17.48 14.45
C ASN A 446 0.26 -17.88 12.98
N LYS A 447 -0.22 -17.04 12.04
CA LYS A 447 -0.02 -17.30 10.60
C LYS A 447 1.43 -17.09 10.19
N VAL A 448 2.10 -16.05 10.70
CA VAL A 448 3.54 -15.84 10.46
C VAL A 448 4.37 -16.97 11.08
N GLU A 449 4.06 -17.45 12.28
CA GLU A 449 4.72 -18.64 12.87
C GLU A 449 4.64 -19.85 11.94
N ARG A 450 3.46 -20.12 11.37
CA ARG A 450 3.30 -21.22 10.39
C ARG A 450 4.11 -21.00 9.12
N ILE A 451 4.17 -19.76 8.63
CA ILE A 451 4.98 -19.41 7.45
C ILE A 451 6.47 -19.64 7.74
N MET A 452 6.94 -19.35 8.96
CA MET A 452 8.33 -19.58 9.35
C MET A 452 8.74 -21.06 9.29
N CYS A 453 7.80 -22.00 9.47
CA CYS A 453 8.09 -23.44 9.37
C CYS A 453 8.46 -23.88 7.95
N ASP A 454 7.81 -23.32 6.93
CA ASP A 454 8.12 -23.55 5.52
C ASP A 454 7.74 -22.32 4.68
N PRO A 455 8.65 -21.33 4.56
CA PRO A 455 8.31 -20.05 3.95
C PRO A 455 8.37 -20.05 2.41
N ALA A 456 9.03 -21.04 1.80
CA ALA A 456 9.20 -21.11 0.35
C ALA A 456 7.88 -21.00 -0.44
N PRO A 457 6.82 -21.80 -0.15
CA PRO A 457 5.54 -21.70 -0.88
C PRO A 457 4.87 -20.33 -0.74
N PHE A 458 5.08 -19.65 0.38
CA PHE A 458 4.49 -18.33 0.62
C PHE A 458 5.17 -17.21 -0.17
N ILE A 459 6.37 -17.45 -0.72
CA ILE A 459 7.01 -16.55 -1.69
C ILE A 459 6.66 -16.98 -3.11
N PHE A 460 6.84 -18.27 -3.41
CA PHE A 460 6.61 -18.83 -4.73
C PHE A 460 5.90 -20.18 -4.62
N ASP A 461 4.70 -20.27 -5.17
CA ASP A 461 3.90 -21.50 -5.27
C ASP A 461 3.66 -21.79 -6.75
N ASP A 462 4.07 -22.97 -7.21
CA ASP A 462 3.97 -23.38 -8.60
C ASP A 462 2.56 -23.85 -9.02
N GLY A 463 1.62 -23.91 -8.07
CA GLY A 463 0.25 -24.34 -8.32
C GLY A 463 0.12 -25.82 -8.66
N THR A 464 1.19 -26.60 -8.52
CA THR A 464 1.17 -28.01 -8.89
C THR A 464 0.52 -28.82 -7.77
N CYS A 465 -0.77 -29.13 -7.95
CA CYS A 465 -1.43 -30.19 -7.19
C CYS A 465 -0.91 -31.56 -7.66
N CYS A 466 0.39 -31.83 -7.56
CA CYS A 466 0.87 -33.19 -7.68
C CYS A 466 0.35 -33.92 -6.45
N LEU A 467 -0.74 -34.66 -6.58
CA LEU A 467 -1.12 -35.69 -5.61
C LEU A 467 0.05 -36.69 -5.59
N SER A 468 1.00 -36.46 -4.69
CA SER A 468 1.96 -37.46 -4.27
C SER A 468 1.15 -38.46 -3.46
N LEU A 469 0.66 -39.49 -4.17
CA LEU A 469 0.28 -40.78 -3.59
C LEU A 469 1.48 -41.39 -2.88
#